data_AF-A0A1M4YJY2-F1
#
_entry.id   AF-A0A1M4YJY2-F1
#
_cell.length_a   1.000
_cell.length_b   1.000
_cell.length_c   1.000
_cell.angle_alpha   90.00
_cell.angle_beta   90.00
_cell.angle_gamma   90.00
#
_symmetry.space_group_name_H-M   'P 1'
#
loop_
_entity.id
_entity.type
_entity.pdbx_description
1 polymer ?
#
loop_
_entity_poly.entity_id
_entity_poly.type
_entity_poly.pdbx_seq_one_letter_code
_entity_poly.pdbx_strand_id
1 'polypeptide(L)'
;MSSKTKTRNNVIAFPTVAQPNIDRIFDRFLREQRERLKPRTYQRYEEVITLFQTSLNLYGYQELPTAGENTLYRRLADYKDQTFCAIFGPEKIPSGVSTFLTYFMIRKVMASESLLRAAGTVTKKLMKWLVENDYASKEEARKAMELASEASKELPAAERLARLLYDFAQTHPPRTWTDEVDDYFVVEEVKPGVLILSALTTEEGPFEVRVPRIISDHCKVGWQINLLLGETRTGWRILESGNVYPL
;
A
#
# COMPACT_ATOMS: atom_id res chain seq x y z
N MET A 1 -24.13 -3.07 58.61
CA MET A 1 -23.96 -3.57 57.23
C MET A 1 -23.14 -2.54 56.46
N SER A 2 -21.86 -2.79 56.22
CA SER A 2 -20.99 -1.89 55.45
C SER A 2 -20.53 -2.64 54.20
N SER A 3 -21.06 -2.23 53.05
CA SER A 3 -20.75 -2.77 51.72
C SER A 3 -19.38 -2.24 51.29
N LYS A 4 -18.33 -3.07 51.41
CA LYS A 4 -17.04 -2.82 50.77
C LYS A 4 -17.16 -3.14 49.28
N THR A 5 -17.31 -2.09 48.47
CA THR A 5 -17.16 -2.16 47.02
C THR A 5 -15.71 -2.54 46.72
N LYS A 6 -15.50 -3.78 46.24
CA LYS A 6 -14.21 -4.24 45.73
C LYS A 6 -13.90 -3.51 44.42
N THR A 7 -13.05 -2.50 44.48
CA THR A 7 -12.40 -1.94 43.29
C THR A 7 -11.53 -3.04 42.68
N ARG A 8 -11.94 -3.59 41.52
CA ARG A 8 -11.08 -4.48 40.73
C ARG A 8 -9.93 -3.63 40.21
N ASN A 9 -8.74 -3.81 40.78
CA ASN A 9 -7.51 -3.31 40.18
C ASN A 9 -7.33 -3.99 38.81
N ASN A 10 -7.77 -3.33 37.74
CA ASN A 10 -7.37 -3.69 36.39
C ASN A 10 -5.91 -3.28 36.22
N VAL A 11 -4.98 -4.16 36.62
CA VAL A 11 -3.57 -4.01 36.28
C VAL A 11 -3.46 -4.24 34.77
N ILE A 12 -3.34 -3.16 34.01
CA ILE A 12 -3.00 -3.25 32.59
C ILE A 12 -1.54 -3.71 32.53
N ALA A 13 -1.32 -4.96 32.14
CA ALA A 13 0.03 -5.49 31.97
C ALA A 13 0.75 -4.69 30.87
N PHE A 14 1.96 -4.22 31.15
CA PHE A 14 2.78 -3.56 30.15
C PHE A 14 3.19 -4.58 29.08
N PRO A 15 3.10 -4.24 27.78
CA PRO A 15 3.41 -5.19 26.72
C PRO A 15 4.89 -5.60 26.77
N THR A 16 5.17 -6.82 26.32
CA THR A 16 6.53 -7.38 26.24
C THR A 16 6.79 -7.88 24.82
N VAL A 17 8.03 -8.22 24.51
CA VAL A 17 8.38 -8.80 23.19
C VAL A 17 7.58 -10.08 22.97
N ALA A 18 6.87 -10.15 21.85
CA ALA A 18 5.99 -11.26 21.52
C ALA A 18 6.76 -12.57 21.26
N GLN A 19 6.13 -13.69 21.62
CA GLN A 19 6.63 -15.04 21.34
C GLN A 19 5.46 -15.92 20.90
N PRO A 20 5.36 -16.30 19.60
CA PRO A 20 6.25 -15.91 18.50
C PRO A 20 6.07 -14.43 18.08
N ASN A 21 7.14 -13.82 17.57
CA ASN A 21 7.10 -12.51 16.92
C ASN A 21 6.86 -12.65 15.40
N ILE A 22 6.64 -11.54 14.71
CA ILE A 22 6.34 -11.51 13.27
C ILE A 22 7.47 -12.15 12.44
N ASP A 23 8.74 -11.91 12.77
CA ASP A 23 9.87 -12.52 12.05
C ASP A 23 9.76 -14.05 12.03
N ARG A 24 9.53 -14.67 13.20
CA ARG A 24 9.34 -16.12 13.30
C ARG A 24 8.11 -16.62 12.56
N ILE A 25 7.05 -15.81 12.52
CA ILE A 25 5.82 -16.12 11.82
C ILE A 25 6.01 -16.10 10.31
N PHE A 26 6.70 -15.08 9.77
CA PHE A 26 7.05 -15.00 8.36
C PHE A 26 7.97 -16.15 7.93
N ASP A 27 8.99 -16.47 8.73
CA ASP A 27 9.85 -17.61 8.48
C ASP A 27 9.07 -18.92 8.44
N ARG A 28 8.15 -19.12 9.40
CA ARG A 28 7.30 -20.31 9.43
C ARG A 28 6.41 -20.39 8.20
N PHE A 29 5.72 -19.30 7.85
CA PHE A 29 4.87 -19.24 6.66
C PHE A 29 5.67 -19.61 5.41
N LEU A 30 6.85 -19.00 5.21
CA LEU A 30 7.71 -19.23 4.05
C LEU A 30 8.24 -20.67 3.99
N ARG A 31 8.65 -21.28 5.11
CA ARG A 31 9.07 -22.69 5.15
C ARG A 31 7.97 -23.62 4.66
N GLU A 32 6.75 -23.46 5.18
CA GLU A 32 5.59 -24.26 4.77
C GLU A 32 5.21 -24.01 3.29
N GLN A 33 5.45 -22.81 2.76
CA GLN A 33 5.24 -22.55 1.34
C GLN A 33 6.31 -23.23 0.47
N ARG A 34 7.57 -23.26 0.93
CA ARG A 34 8.71 -23.84 0.19
C ARG A 34 8.51 -25.33 -0.09
N GLU A 35 7.91 -26.05 0.85
CA GLU A 35 7.63 -27.49 0.72
C GLU A 35 6.61 -27.80 -0.38
N ARG A 36 5.70 -26.85 -0.70
CA ARG A 36 4.62 -27.10 -1.68
C ARG A 36 4.80 -26.39 -3.02
N LEU A 37 5.48 -25.24 -3.06
CA LEU A 37 5.54 -24.37 -4.23
C LEU A 37 6.74 -24.70 -5.12
N LYS A 38 6.56 -24.50 -6.44
CA LYS A 38 7.67 -24.53 -7.40
C LYS A 38 8.68 -23.40 -7.08
N PRO A 39 9.99 -23.59 -7.35
CA PRO A 39 11.03 -22.63 -6.97
C PRO A 39 10.75 -21.18 -7.41
N ARG A 40 10.35 -20.96 -8.67
CA ARG A 40 10.05 -19.62 -9.20
C ARG A 40 8.87 -18.95 -8.47
N THR A 41 7.84 -19.72 -8.13
CA THR A 41 6.69 -19.19 -7.39
C THR A 41 7.09 -18.87 -5.96
N TYR A 42 7.87 -19.75 -5.33
CA TYR A 42 8.37 -19.54 -3.98
C TYR A 42 9.26 -18.29 -3.86
N GLN A 43 10.14 -18.04 -4.83
CA GLN A 43 10.94 -16.82 -4.88
C GLN A 43 10.10 -15.53 -4.90
N ARG A 44 8.89 -15.55 -5.46
CA ARG A 44 7.96 -14.40 -5.37
C ARG A 44 7.32 -14.27 -4.00
N TYR A 45 7.10 -15.37 -3.29
CA TYR A 45 6.63 -15.31 -1.92
C TYR A 45 7.70 -14.72 -1.01
N GLU A 46 8.96 -15.18 -1.14
CA GLU A 46 10.08 -14.61 -0.39
C GLU A 46 10.19 -13.11 -0.61
N GLU A 47 10.22 -12.66 -1.87
CA GLU A 47 10.32 -11.24 -2.20
C GLU A 47 9.16 -10.40 -1.61
N VAL A 48 7.91 -10.86 -1.75
CA VAL A 48 6.76 -10.12 -1.20
C VAL A 48 6.80 -10.08 0.33
N ILE A 49 7.15 -11.19 0.99
CA ILE A 49 7.21 -11.24 2.45
C ILE A 49 8.35 -10.37 2.98
N THR A 50 9.50 -10.35 2.32
CA THR A 50 10.61 -9.43 2.64
C THR A 50 10.16 -7.96 2.50
N LEU A 51 9.50 -7.60 1.41
CA LEU A 51 8.99 -6.23 1.23
C LEU A 51 7.94 -5.87 2.29
N PHE A 52 7.07 -6.81 2.66
CA PHE A 52 6.07 -6.57 3.70
C PHE A 52 6.72 -6.41 5.08
N GLN A 53 7.74 -7.23 5.40
CA GLN A 53 8.54 -7.08 6.61
C GLN A 53 9.24 -5.72 6.66
N THR A 54 9.85 -5.27 5.55
CA THR A 54 10.42 -3.92 5.44
C THR A 54 9.36 -2.84 5.69
N SER A 55 8.18 -2.97 5.09
CA SER A 55 7.07 -2.04 5.30
C SER A 55 6.63 -1.99 6.77
N LEU A 56 6.49 -3.13 7.44
CA LEU A 56 6.11 -3.20 8.85
C LEU A 56 7.20 -2.58 9.75
N ASN A 57 8.47 -2.83 9.45
CA ASN A 57 9.58 -2.24 10.19
C ASN A 57 9.67 -0.71 10.04
N LEU A 58 9.28 -0.18 8.89
CA LEU A 58 9.30 1.26 8.64
C LEU A 58 8.02 1.98 9.10
N TYR A 59 6.86 1.32 9.08
CA TYR A 59 5.57 2.00 9.24
C TYR A 59 4.62 1.34 10.25
N GLY A 60 4.87 0.09 10.67
CA GLY A 60 3.94 -0.66 11.54
C GLY A 60 3.66 0.02 12.89
N TYR A 61 4.58 0.84 13.38
CA TYR A 61 4.42 1.58 14.62
C TYR A 61 3.28 2.63 14.56
N GLN A 62 2.90 3.09 13.37
CA GLN A 62 1.83 4.08 13.17
C GLN A 62 0.44 3.50 13.51
N GLU A 63 0.31 2.18 13.44
CA GLU A 63 -0.93 1.44 13.68
C GLU A 63 -1.03 0.90 15.12
N LEU A 64 -0.13 1.31 16.03
CA LEU A 64 -0.14 0.83 17.42
C LEU A 64 -1.27 1.47 18.23
N PRO A 65 -2.24 0.68 18.73
CA PRO A 65 -3.46 1.22 19.34
C PRO A 65 -3.25 1.78 20.75
N THR A 66 -2.16 1.40 21.44
CA THR A 66 -1.97 1.77 22.85
C THR A 66 -0.71 2.58 23.11
N ALA A 67 -0.77 3.47 24.10
CA ALA A 67 0.39 4.20 24.61
C ALA A 67 1.47 3.24 25.17
N GLY A 68 1.06 2.09 25.73
CA GLY A 68 1.97 1.07 26.22
C GLY A 68 2.83 0.45 25.12
N GLU A 69 2.20 0.06 24.00
CA GLU A 69 2.93 -0.50 22.85
C GLU A 69 3.83 0.53 22.19
N ASN A 70 3.37 1.78 22.06
CA ASN A 70 4.20 2.89 21.59
C ASN A 70 5.44 3.09 22.48
N THR A 71 5.27 3.03 23.81
CA THR A 71 6.37 3.16 24.77
C THR A 71 7.33 1.98 24.68
N LEU A 72 6.81 0.76 24.55
CA LEU A 72 7.62 -0.45 24.34
C LEU A 72 8.44 -0.33 23.06
N TYR A 73 7.80 0.03 21.95
CA TYR A 73 8.44 0.15 20.64
C TYR A 73 9.57 1.17 20.68
N ARG A 74 9.31 2.41 21.13
CA ARG A 74 10.36 3.45 21.25
C ARG A 74 11.52 2.97 22.11
N ARG A 75 11.23 2.35 23.26
CA ARG A 75 12.27 1.85 24.15
C ARG A 75 13.15 0.78 23.50
N LEU A 76 12.58 -0.13 22.72
CA LEU A 76 13.32 -1.23 22.11
C LEU A 76 13.97 -0.84 20.79
N ALA A 77 13.32 0.00 19.99
CA ALA A 77 13.87 0.54 18.76
C ALA A 77 15.04 1.49 19.04
N ASP A 78 14.85 2.49 19.91
CA ASP A 78 15.85 3.56 20.12
C ASP A 78 17.07 3.10 20.93
N TYR A 79 16.91 2.13 21.84
CA TYR A 79 17.98 1.72 22.77
C TYR A 79 18.52 0.31 22.53
N LYS A 80 17.85 -0.51 21.72
CA LYS A 80 18.26 -1.90 21.45
C LYS A 80 18.25 -2.25 19.96
N ASP A 81 18.04 -1.27 19.08
CA ASP A 81 17.98 -1.45 17.63
C ASP A 81 17.03 -2.58 17.19
N GLN A 82 15.96 -2.83 17.95
CA GLN A 82 14.99 -3.86 17.62
C GLN A 82 13.96 -3.34 16.62
N THR A 83 13.71 -4.11 15.58
CA THR A 83 12.72 -3.79 14.55
C THR A 83 11.30 -4.13 15.00
N PHE A 84 10.30 -3.51 14.37
CA PHE A 84 8.89 -3.78 14.67
C PHE A 84 8.54 -5.27 14.61
N CYS A 85 8.99 -5.97 13.56
CA CYS A 85 8.73 -7.40 13.38
C CYS A 85 9.45 -8.31 14.40
N ALA A 86 10.55 -7.83 15.00
CA ALA A 86 11.23 -8.54 16.08
C ALA A 86 10.51 -8.35 17.44
N ILE A 87 9.75 -7.27 17.61
CA ILE A 87 9.08 -6.88 18.86
C ILE A 87 7.67 -7.45 18.95
N PHE A 88 6.85 -7.27 17.91
CA PHE A 88 5.41 -7.53 17.95
C PHE A 88 5.02 -8.90 17.41
N GLY A 89 3.83 -9.36 17.78
CA GLY A 89 3.28 -10.65 17.41
C GLY A 89 2.47 -10.62 16.11
N PRO A 90 2.01 -11.79 15.64
CA PRO A 90 1.29 -11.91 14.38
C PRO A 90 -0.02 -11.14 14.32
N GLU A 91 -0.62 -10.80 15.46
CA GLU A 91 -1.84 -10.01 15.55
C GLU A 91 -1.70 -8.61 14.94
N LYS A 92 -0.46 -8.11 14.77
CA LYS A 92 -0.17 -6.83 14.13
C LYS A 92 0.02 -6.90 12.61
N ILE A 93 0.08 -8.09 12.03
CA ILE A 93 0.29 -8.23 10.58
C ILE A 93 -0.93 -7.69 9.80
N PRO A 94 -2.19 -8.00 10.16
CA PRO A 94 -3.34 -7.54 9.37
C PRO A 94 -3.46 -6.01 9.26
N SER A 95 -3.16 -5.26 10.32
CA SER A 95 -3.25 -3.78 10.30
C SER A 95 -2.25 -3.15 9.33
N GLY A 96 -1.08 -3.75 9.15
CA GLY A 96 -0.06 -3.25 8.22
C GLY A 96 -0.38 -3.49 6.73
N VAL A 97 -1.40 -4.29 6.40
CA VAL A 97 -1.71 -4.66 4.99
C VAL A 97 -2.10 -3.44 4.16
N SER A 98 -2.84 -2.49 4.74
CA SER A 98 -3.22 -1.26 4.03
C SER A 98 -1.99 -0.47 3.63
N THR A 99 -1.17 -0.07 4.61
CA THR A 99 0.06 0.68 4.39
C THR A 99 1.02 -0.04 3.44
N PHE A 100 1.11 -1.36 3.50
CA PHE A 100 1.92 -2.13 2.57
C PHE A 100 1.43 -1.99 1.12
N LEU A 101 0.15 -2.24 0.87
CA LEU A 101 -0.38 -2.34 -0.49
C LEU A 101 -0.71 -1.00 -1.14
N THR A 102 -1.26 -0.04 -0.38
CA THR A 102 -1.78 1.22 -0.91
C THR A 102 -0.77 2.37 -0.81
N TYR A 103 0.29 2.21 -0.01
CA TYR A 103 1.31 3.24 0.17
C TYR A 103 2.71 2.74 -0.20
N PHE A 104 3.21 1.71 0.48
CA PHE A 104 4.61 1.26 0.35
C PHE A 104 4.90 0.71 -1.05
N MET A 105 4.09 -0.23 -1.54
CA MET A 105 4.29 -0.85 -2.86
C MET A 105 4.22 0.14 -4.01
N ILE A 106 3.43 1.22 -3.88
CA ILE A 106 3.28 2.24 -4.92
C ILE A 106 4.40 3.28 -4.84
N ARG A 107 4.74 3.75 -3.63
CA ARG A 107 5.62 4.92 -3.45
C ARG A 107 7.08 4.59 -3.19
N LYS A 108 7.39 3.36 -2.76
CA LYS A 108 8.73 3.00 -2.25
C LYS A 108 9.39 1.85 -2.99
N VAL A 109 8.66 1.17 -3.87
CA VAL A 109 9.16 -0.01 -4.59
C VAL A 109 9.05 0.23 -6.09
N MET A 110 10.17 0.07 -6.80
CA MET A 110 10.19 -0.02 -8.26
C MET A 110 9.69 -1.40 -8.68
N ALA A 111 8.38 -1.61 -8.64
CA ALA A 111 7.76 -2.92 -8.82
C ALA A 111 7.25 -3.11 -10.26
N SER A 112 7.52 -4.28 -10.84
CA SER A 112 6.83 -4.66 -12.08
C SER A 112 5.37 -5.02 -11.79
N GLU A 113 4.52 -4.98 -12.82
CA GLU A 113 3.14 -5.46 -12.72
C GLU A 113 3.03 -6.88 -12.15
N SER A 114 3.99 -7.75 -12.49
CA SER A 114 4.00 -9.12 -11.99
C SER A 114 4.25 -9.20 -10.48
N LEU A 115 5.12 -8.33 -9.96
CA LEU A 115 5.38 -8.21 -8.53
C LEU A 115 4.18 -7.59 -7.80
N LEU A 116 3.57 -6.53 -8.34
CA LEU A 116 2.38 -5.91 -7.75
C LEU A 116 1.19 -6.88 -7.66
N ARG A 117 0.99 -7.70 -8.70
CA ARG A 117 0.00 -8.79 -8.67
C ARG A 117 0.34 -9.83 -7.59
N ALA A 118 1.61 -10.20 -7.48
CA ALA A 118 2.09 -11.14 -6.48
C ALA A 118 1.90 -10.58 -5.07
N ALA A 119 2.13 -9.29 -4.84
CA ALA A 119 1.95 -8.63 -3.55
C ALA A 119 0.54 -8.85 -3.01
N GLY A 120 -0.50 -8.51 -3.77
CA GLY A 120 -1.88 -8.78 -3.36
C GLY A 120 -2.18 -10.29 -3.18
N THR A 121 -1.67 -11.13 -4.08
CA THR A 121 -1.95 -12.58 -4.03
C THR A 121 -1.31 -13.26 -2.80
N VAL A 122 -0.04 -12.97 -2.52
CA VAL A 122 0.72 -13.55 -1.43
C VAL A 122 0.21 -13.01 -0.09
N THR A 123 -0.05 -11.70 0.01
CA THR A 123 -0.62 -11.11 1.24
C THR A 123 -1.98 -11.70 1.57
N LYS A 124 -2.87 -11.90 0.59
CA LYS A 124 -4.14 -12.60 0.80
C LYS A 124 -3.94 -14.03 1.35
N LYS A 125 -2.98 -14.77 0.80
CA LYS A 125 -2.67 -16.13 1.25
C LYS A 125 -2.04 -16.16 2.65
N LEU A 126 -1.19 -15.19 2.97
CA LEU A 126 -0.65 -15.00 4.32
C LEU A 126 -1.80 -14.75 5.32
N MET A 127 -2.72 -13.83 5.01
CA MET A 127 -3.85 -13.53 5.91
C MET A 127 -4.72 -14.77 6.16
N LYS A 128 -5.00 -15.54 5.09
CA LYS A 128 -5.71 -16.82 5.22
C LYS A 128 -4.95 -17.80 6.12
N TRP A 129 -3.64 -17.94 5.91
CA TRP A 129 -2.80 -18.84 6.70
C TRP A 129 -2.73 -18.43 8.17
N LEU A 130 -2.69 -17.12 8.49
CA LEU A 130 -2.73 -16.62 9.86
C LEU A 130 -4.03 -17.04 10.57
N VAL A 131 -5.17 -16.94 9.89
CA VAL A 131 -6.47 -17.37 10.44
C VAL A 131 -6.51 -18.89 10.66
N GLU A 132 -6.01 -19.67 9.70
CA GLU A 132 -6.00 -21.14 9.78
C GLU A 132 -5.10 -21.67 10.91
N ASN A 133 -4.15 -20.86 11.38
CA ASN A 133 -3.23 -21.19 12.47
C ASN A 133 -3.51 -20.40 13.76
N ASP A 134 -4.69 -19.80 13.89
CA ASP A 134 -5.14 -19.03 15.07
C ASP A 134 -4.21 -17.86 15.46
N TYR A 135 -3.51 -17.27 14.49
CA TYR A 135 -2.59 -16.15 14.67
C TYR A 135 -3.22 -14.77 14.45
N ALA A 136 -4.40 -14.70 13.85
CA ALA A 136 -5.13 -13.46 13.61
C ALA A 136 -6.64 -13.69 13.73
N SER A 137 -7.38 -12.66 14.15
CA SER A 137 -8.83 -12.72 14.16
C SER A 137 -9.39 -12.84 12.74
N LYS A 138 -10.50 -13.59 12.60
CA LYS A 138 -11.19 -13.72 11.31
C LYS A 138 -11.67 -12.38 10.77
N GLU A 139 -12.08 -11.47 11.64
CA GLU A 139 -12.63 -10.18 11.26
C GLU A 139 -11.55 -9.25 10.67
N GLU A 140 -10.43 -9.08 11.36
CA GLU A 140 -9.32 -8.24 10.90
C GLU A 140 -8.70 -8.80 9.63
N ALA A 141 -8.48 -10.12 9.59
CA ALA A 141 -7.94 -10.80 8.42
C ALA A 141 -8.89 -10.72 7.21
N ARG A 142 -10.23 -10.68 7.40
CA ARG A 142 -11.18 -10.56 6.29
C ARG A 142 -10.99 -9.25 5.53
N LYS A 143 -10.94 -8.12 6.23
CA LYS A 143 -10.72 -6.80 5.61
C LYS A 143 -9.39 -6.76 4.87
N ALA A 144 -8.33 -7.28 5.50
CA ALA A 144 -7.02 -7.37 4.87
C ALA A 144 -7.00 -8.29 3.62
N MET A 145 -7.74 -9.41 3.64
CA MET A 145 -7.87 -10.30 2.48
C MET A 145 -8.66 -9.67 1.33
N GLU A 146 -9.69 -8.87 1.62
CA GLU A 146 -10.47 -8.14 0.62
C GLU A 146 -9.57 -7.12 -0.09
N LEU A 147 -8.89 -6.28 0.68
CA LEU A 147 -7.94 -5.30 0.16
C LEU A 147 -6.83 -5.96 -0.67
N ALA A 148 -6.24 -7.05 -0.18
CA ALA A 148 -5.21 -7.79 -0.90
C ALA A 148 -5.74 -8.41 -2.21
N SER A 149 -7.00 -8.84 -2.22
CA SER A 149 -7.65 -9.37 -3.42
C SER A 149 -7.86 -8.30 -4.47
N GLU A 150 -8.26 -7.09 -4.07
CA GLU A 150 -8.41 -5.94 -4.94
C GLU A 150 -7.06 -5.45 -5.47
N ALA A 151 -6.08 -5.25 -4.59
CA ALA A 151 -4.73 -4.84 -4.93
C ALA A 151 -4.06 -5.77 -5.97
N SER A 152 -4.36 -7.08 -5.95
CA SER A 152 -3.84 -8.03 -6.95
C SER A 152 -4.28 -7.75 -8.40
N LYS A 153 -5.31 -6.91 -8.58
CA LYS A 153 -5.85 -6.48 -9.88
C LYS A 153 -5.54 -5.01 -10.13
N GLU A 154 -5.77 -4.16 -9.14
CA GLU A 154 -5.69 -2.71 -9.29
C GLU A 154 -4.25 -2.22 -9.39
N LEU A 155 -3.33 -2.67 -8.52
CA LEU A 155 -1.93 -2.26 -8.55
C LEU A 155 -1.23 -2.53 -9.90
N PRO A 156 -1.30 -3.74 -10.50
CA PRO A 156 -0.69 -3.95 -11.81
C PRO A 156 -1.38 -3.16 -12.94
N ALA A 157 -2.65 -2.77 -12.77
CA ALA A 157 -3.32 -1.91 -13.75
C ALA A 157 -2.89 -0.44 -13.60
N ALA A 158 -2.72 0.04 -12.37
CA ALA A 158 -2.17 1.37 -12.08
C ALA A 158 -0.76 1.52 -12.63
N GLU A 159 0.10 0.51 -12.43
CA GLU A 159 1.45 0.49 -12.99
C GLU A 159 1.47 0.54 -14.52
N ARG A 160 0.58 -0.21 -15.20
CA ARG A 160 0.44 -0.10 -16.66
C ARG A 160 0.11 1.32 -17.08
N LEU A 161 -0.85 1.96 -16.41
CA LEU A 161 -1.27 3.31 -16.74
C LEU A 161 -0.14 4.30 -16.49
N ALA A 162 0.55 4.20 -15.36
CA ALA A 162 1.71 5.05 -15.03
C ALA A 162 2.78 4.96 -16.11
N ARG A 163 3.13 3.74 -16.56
CA ARG A 163 4.09 3.53 -17.65
C ARG A 163 3.60 4.13 -18.97
N LEU A 164 2.32 3.94 -19.33
CA LEU A 164 1.76 4.51 -20.56
C LEU A 164 1.78 6.05 -20.55
N LEU A 165 1.48 6.67 -19.41
CA LEU A 165 1.54 8.12 -19.23
C LEU A 165 2.98 8.63 -19.33
N TYR A 166 3.92 7.93 -18.68
CA TYR A 166 5.34 8.24 -18.75
C TYR A 166 5.87 8.18 -20.19
N ASP A 167 5.62 7.07 -20.88
CA ASP A 167 6.02 6.89 -22.28
C ASP A 167 5.42 7.99 -23.17
N PHE A 168 4.17 8.40 -22.92
CA PHE A 168 3.51 9.47 -23.66
C PHE A 168 4.14 10.84 -23.39
N ALA A 169 4.37 11.21 -22.13
CA ALA A 169 5.00 12.47 -21.75
C ALA A 169 6.41 12.61 -22.36
N GLN A 170 7.19 11.53 -22.37
CA GLN A 170 8.53 11.50 -22.95
C GLN A 170 8.56 11.63 -24.48
N THR A 171 7.55 11.07 -25.16
CA THR A 171 7.54 11.03 -26.63
C THR A 171 6.75 12.17 -27.28
N HIS A 172 5.88 12.85 -26.52
CA HIS A 172 5.03 13.93 -27.02
C HIS A 172 5.11 15.21 -26.16
N PRO A 173 6.30 15.66 -25.72
CA PRO A 173 6.40 16.86 -24.90
C PRO A 173 5.95 18.09 -25.70
N PRO A 174 5.10 18.97 -25.13
CA PRO A 174 4.77 20.22 -25.77
C PRO A 174 6.01 21.13 -25.82
N ARG A 175 6.15 21.89 -26.91
CA ARG A 175 7.33 22.77 -27.11
C ARG A 175 7.28 24.04 -26.28
N THR A 176 6.09 24.52 -25.96
CA THR A 176 5.84 25.78 -25.27
C THR A 176 4.52 25.70 -24.51
N TRP A 177 4.47 26.29 -23.33
CA TRP A 177 3.28 26.44 -22.50
C TRP A 177 3.32 27.80 -21.78
N THR A 178 2.17 28.25 -21.27
CA THR A 178 2.02 29.56 -20.61
C THR A 178 1.89 29.45 -19.10
N ASP A 179 1.43 28.30 -18.60
CA ASP A 179 1.22 28.04 -17.19
C ASP A 179 1.44 26.55 -16.89
N GLU A 180 1.64 26.22 -15.61
CA GLU A 180 1.92 24.88 -15.11
C GLU A 180 1.14 24.56 -13.83
N VAL A 181 0.67 23.32 -13.72
CA VAL A 181 0.05 22.79 -12.50
C VAL A 181 0.69 21.44 -12.18
N ASP A 182 1.49 21.39 -11.11
CA ASP A 182 2.04 20.15 -10.52
C ASP A 182 1.12 19.70 -9.38
N ASP A 183 0.40 18.60 -9.57
CA ASP A 183 -0.50 18.09 -8.55
C ASP A 183 -0.75 16.57 -8.69
N TYR A 184 -1.45 16.04 -7.70
CA TYR A 184 -2.21 14.82 -7.79
C TYR A 184 -3.60 15.14 -8.33
N PHE A 185 -3.92 14.53 -9.47
CA PHE A 185 -5.17 14.72 -10.17
C PHE A 185 -6.09 13.52 -9.97
N VAL A 186 -7.31 13.75 -9.50
CA VAL A 186 -8.37 12.72 -9.48
C VAL A 186 -9.00 12.64 -10.87
N VAL A 187 -9.19 11.43 -11.37
CA VAL A 187 -9.91 11.17 -12.61
C VAL A 187 -11.40 11.25 -12.34
N GLU A 188 -12.04 12.34 -12.79
CA GLU A 188 -13.48 12.58 -12.61
C GLU A 188 -14.30 11.91 -13.71
N GLU A 189 -13.82 11.97 -14.95
CA GLU A 189 -14.49 11.38 -16.10
C GLU A 189 -13.46 10.87 -17.12
N VAL A 190 -13.78 9.74 -17.77
CA VAL A 190 -12.98 9.16 -18.85
C VAL A 190 -13.82 9.13 -20.12
N LYS A 191 -13.35 9.83 -21.16
CA LYS A 191 -13.91 9.78 -22.52
C LYS A 191 -12.86 9.16 -23.46
N PRO A 192 -13.27 8.62 -24.63
CA PRO A 192 -12.30 8.07 -25.56
C PRO A 192 -11.27 9.12 -26.03
N GLY A 193 -10.02 8.98 -25.58
CA GLY A 193 -8.91 9.90 -25.87
C GLY A 193 -8.88 11.20 -25.04
N VAL A 194 -9.70 11.31 -23.99
CA VAL A 194 -9.77 12.51 -23.15
C VAL A 194 -9.99 12.12 -21.68
N LEU A 195 -9.22 12.71 -20.79
CA LEU A 195 -9.41 12.61 -19.34
C LEU A 195 -9.92 13.96 -18.80
N ILE A 196 -10.91 13.91 -17.91
CA ILE A 196 -11.34 15.05 -17.11
C ILE A 196 -10.80 14.87 -15.71
N LEU A 197 -9.99 15.83 -15.27
CA LEU A 197 -9.19 15.73 -14.06
C LEU A 197 -9.50 16.89 -13.10
N SER A 198 -9.55 16.61 -11.79
CA SER A 198 -9.60 17.62 -10.74
C SER A 198 -8.28 17.59 -9.96
N ALA A 199 -7.70 18.76 -9.72
CA ALA A 199 -6.50 18.88 -8.90
C ALA A 199 -6.87 18.81 -7.41
N LEU A 200 -5.99 18.26 -6.57
CA LEU A 200 -6.26 18.12 -5.13
C LEU A 200 -5.95 19.40 -4.34
N THR A 201 -5.01 20.22 -4.79
CA THR A 201 -4.49 21.36 -4.03
C THR A 201 -4.99 22.72 -4.52
N THR A 202 -5.50 22.78 -5.76
CA THR A 202 -6.07 23.99 -6.35
C THR A 202 -7.55 23.82 -6.66
N GLU A 203 -8.30 24.92 -6.56
CA GLU A 203 -9.71 25.00 -6.98
C GLU A 203 -9.84 25.21 -8.50
N GLU A 204 -8.71 25.37 -9.20
CA GLU A 204 -8.69 25.44 -10.66
C GLU A 204 -9.12 24.10 -11.28
N GLY A 205 -9.91 24.18 -12.35
CA GLY A 205 -10.40 23.02 -13.09
C GLY A 205 -11.92 22.97 -13.23
N PRO A 206 -12.47 21.85 -13.75
CA PRO A 206 -11.75 20.63 -14.14
C PRO A 206 -10.84 20.81 -15.37
N PHE A 207 -9.77 20.04 -15.43
CA PHE A 207 -8.79 20.03 -16.52
C PHE A 207 -9.18 18.98 -17.58
N GLU A 208 -9.38 19.42 -18.82
CA GLU A 208 -9.53 18.52 -19.96
C GLU A 208 -8.17 18.21 -20.59
N VAL A 209 -7.73 16.95 -20.49
CA VAL A 209 -6.43 16.50 -21.01
C VAL A 209 -6.62 15.47 -22.12
N ARG A 210 -6.11 15.79 -23.31
CA ARG A 210 -6.14 14.88 -24.46
C ARG A 210 -5.01 13.85 -24.35
N VAL A 211 -5.37 12.58 -24.49
CA VAL A 211 -4.43 11.45 -24.43
C VAL A 211 -4.74 10.46 -25.55
N PRO A 212 -3.80 9.60 -25.96
CA PRO A 212 -4.10 8.48 -26.84
C PRO A 212 -5.17 7.57 -26.24
N ARG A 213 -6.01 6.95 -27.09
CA ARG A 213 -7.08 6.04 -26.64
C ARG A 213 -6.57 4.92 -25.73
N ILE A 214 -5.38 4.39 -25.99
CA ILE A 214 -4.77 3.35 -25.15
C ILE A 214 -4.62 3.80 -23.68
N ILE A 215 -4.37 5.09 -23.42
CA ILE A 215 -4.30 5.64 -22.07
C ILE A 215 -5.70 5.75 -21.47
N SER A 216 -6.65 6.36 -22.18
CA SER A 216 -8.02 6.50 -21.68
C SER A 216 -8.66 5.14 -21.39
N ASP A 217 -8.39 4.13 -22.21
CA ASP A 217 -8.94 2.78 -22.04
C ASP A 217 -8.38 2.04 -20.81
N HIS A 218 -7.23 2.48 -20.28
CA HIS A 218 -6.61 1.94 -19.06
C HIS A 218 -6.87 2.79 -17.82
N CYS A 219 -7.48 3.95 -17.98
CA CYS A 219 -7.79 4.87 -16.90
C CYS A 219 -9.12 4.49 -16.23
N LYS A 220 -9.26 4.79 -14.94
CA LYS A 220 -10.50 4.58 -14.18
C LYS A 220 -10.88 5.84 -13.42
N VAL A 221 -12.18 6.11 -13.35
CA VAL A 221 -12.73 7.18 -12.50
C VAL A 221 -12.39 6.89 -11.04
N GLY A 222 -12.05 7.94 -10.30
CA GLY A 222 -11.63 7.89 -8.90
C GLY A 222 -10.14 7.60 -8.70
N TRP A 223 -9.40 7.16 -9.72
CA TRP A 223 -7.94 7.02 -9.57
C TRP A 223 -7.26 8.38 -9.48
N GLN A 224 -6.19 8.44 -8.69
CA GLN A 224 -5.34 9.62 -8.60
C GLN A 224 -4.07 9.43 -9.43
N ILE A 225 -3.63 10.48 -10.10
CA ILE A 225 -2.46 10.46 -10.97
C ILE A 225 -1.60 11.66 -10.61
N ASN A 226 -0.33 11.44 -10.29
CA ASN A 226 0.63 12.54 -10.15
C ASN A 226 1.05 13.00 -11.55
N LEU A 227 0.77 14.26 -11.90
CA LEU A 227 1.10 14.84 -13.19
C LEU A 227 1.65 16.25 -13.01
N LEU A 228 2.49 16.65 -13.95
CA LEU A 228 2.73 18.05 -14.26
C LEU A 228 1.97 18.39 -15.54
N LEU A 229 0.99 19.28 -15.45
CA LEU A 229 0.24 19.76 -16.60
C LEU A 229 0.74 21.13 -17.05
N GLY A 230 0.77 21.37 -18.36
CA GLY A 230 1.11 22.66 -18.95
C GLY A 230 -0.01 23.18 -19.85
N GLU A 231 -0.37 24.45 -19.70
CA GLU A 231 -1.38 25.09 -20.55
C GLU A 231 -0.77 25.45 -21.91
N THR A 232 -1.33 24.90 -22.98
CA THR A 232 -0.91 25.22 -24.35
C THR A 232 -2.03 25.94 -25.10
N ARG A 233 -1.71 26.49 -26.29
CA ARG A 233 -2.72 27.04 -27.23
C ARG A 233 -3.85 26.07 -27.59
N THR A 234 -3.64 24.77 -27.35
CA THR A 234 -4.61 23.69 -27.66
C THR A 234 -5.20 23.04 -26.40
N GLY A 235 -5.08 23.71 -25.25
CA GLY A 235 -5.50 23.24 -23.93
C GLY A 235 -4.38 22.57 -23.14
N TRP A 236 -4.74 22.00 -22.00
CA TRP A 236 -3.83 21.35 -21.06
C TRP A 236 -3.19 20.08 -21.64
N ARG A 237 -1.89 19.92 -21.40
CA ARG A 237 -1.09 18.78 -21.85
C ARG A 237 -0.21 18.27 -20.72
N ILE A 238 0.09 16.97 -20.76
CA ILE A 238 0.99 16.33 -19.81
C ILE A 238 2.42 16.72 -20.16
N LEU A 239 3.12 17.33 -19.22
CA LEU A 239 4.57 17.63 -19.30
C LEU A 239 5.37 16.48 -18.69
N GLU A 240 4.97 16.06 -17.49
CA GLU A 240 5.58 14.95 -16.75
C GLU A 240 4.49 14.12 -16.07
N SER A 241 4.84 12.88 -15.72
CA SER A 241 3.95 11.97 -14.99
C SER A 241 4.71 11.17 -13.95
N GLY A 242 4.11 11.03 -12.78
CA GLY A 242 4.54 10.13 -11.72
C GLY A 242 3.65 8.90 -11.61
N ASN A 243 3.46 8.44 -10.38
CA ASN A 243 2.69 7.24 -10.07
C ASN A 243 1.17 7.45 -10.23
N VAL A 244 0.48 6.33 -10.43
CA VAL A 244 -0.97 6.22 -10.38
C VAL A 244 -1.38 5.51 -9.09
N TYR A 245 -2.40 6.02 -8.41
CA TYR A 245 -2.91 5.53 -7.14
C TYR A 245 -4.36 5.06 -7.33
N PRO A 246 -4.62 3.74 -7.26
CA PRO A 246 -5.97 3.24 -7.20
C PRO A 246 -6.54 3.55 -5.80
N LEU A 247 -7.61 4.36 -5.75
CA LEU A 247 -8.38 4.62 -4.52
C LEU A 247 -9.29 3.44 -4.17
#